data_AF-A0A397A314-F1
#
_entry.id   AF-A0A397A314-F1
#
_cell.length_a   1.000
_cell.length_b   1.000
_cell.length_c   1.000
_cell.angle_alpha   90.00
_cell.angle_beta   90.00
_cell.angle_gamma   90.00
#
_symmetry.space_group_name_H-M   'P 1'
#
loop_
_entity.id
_entity.type
_entity.pdbx_description
1 polymer ?
#
loop_
_entity_poly.entity_id
_entity_poly.type
_entity_poly.pdbx_seq_one_letter_code
_entity_poly.pdbx_strand_id
1 'polypeptide(L)' 'MYEPACGLQAKFERLFVQHGVNVVMAGHVHGYERTAPIVDNEFNADKGVVYVTTGAGGNYEGTYND' A
#
# COMPACT_ATOMS: atom_id res chain seq x y z
N MET A 1 -23.05 3.42 9.31
CA MET A 1 -22.31 2.40 8.56
C MET A 1 -21.41 3.16 7.61
N TYR A 2 -20.20 3.47 8.08
CA TYR A 2 -19.17 4.18 7.33
C TYR A 2 -18.39 3.09 6.60
N GLU A 3 -18.40 3.07 5.27
CA GLU A 3 -17.54 2.17 4.51
C GLU A 3 -16.23 2.91 4.22
N PRO A 4 -15.14 2.73 5.00
CA PRO A 4 -13.84 3.12 4.50
C PRO A 4 -13.41 2.08 3.46
N ALA A 5 -12.93 2.56 2.33
CA ALA A 5 -12.17 1.83 1.31
C ALA A 5 -12.98 1.10 0.22
N CYS A 6 -13.41 1.86 -0.79
CA CYS A 6 -13.72 1.31 -2.12
C CYS A 6 -12.46 1.04 -2.99
N GLY A 7 -11.26 1.31 -2.47
CA GLY A 7 -9.99 1.15 -3.18
C GLY A 7 -9.50 -0.29 -3.31
N LEU A 8 -8.51 -0.52 -4.18
CA LEU A 8 -7.94 -1.85 -4.43
C LEU A 8 -7.40 -2.53 -3.17
N GLN A 9 -6.81 -1.75 -2.25
CA GLN A 9 -6.32 -2.27 -0.97
C GLN A 9 -7.43 -3.04 -0.24
N ALA A 10 -8.55 -2.43 0.10
CA ALA A 10 -9.61 -3.10 0.86
C ALA A 10 -10.27 -4.28 0.13
N LYS A 11 -10.25 -4.29 -1.21
CA LYS A 11 -10.77 -5.43 -1.99
C LYS A 11 -9.87 -6.66 -1.91
N PHE A 12 -8.56 -6.48 -1.76
CA PHE A 12 -7.58 -7.57 -1.81
C PHE A 12 -6.83 -7.82 -0.50
N GLU A 13 -6.82 -6.88 0.44
CA GLU A 13 -6.05 -6.96 1.68
C GLU A 13 -6.41 -8.21 2.48
N ARG A 14 -7.70 -8.58 2.52
CA ARG A 14 -8.11 -9.80 3.21
C ARG A 14 -7.49 -11.06 2.60
N LEU A 15 -7.37 -11.12 1.28
CA LEU A 15 -6.71 -12.23 0.58
C LEU A 15 -5.20 -12.23 0.88
N PHE A 16 -4.57 -11.06 0.89
CA PHE A 16 -3.15 -10.90 1.21
C PHE A 16 -2.81 -11.39 2.61
N VAL A 17 -3.60 -10.97 3.61
CA VAL A 17 -3.46 -11.42 5.00
C VAL A 17 -3.70 -12.93 5.12
N GLN A 18 -4.73 -13.47 4.45
CA GLN A 18 -5.04 -14.90 4.48
C GLN A 18 -3.89 -15.77 3.93
N HIS A 19 -3.17 -15.29 2.93
CA HIS A 19 -2.06 -16.00 2.29
C HIS A 19 -0.68 -15.60 2.82
N GLY A 20 -0.60 -14.76 3.85
CA GLY A 20 0.67 -14.37 4.48
C GLY A 20 1.57 -13.52 3.58
N VAL A 21 0.99 -12.68 2.71
CA VAL A 21 1.76 -11.73 1.91
C VAL A 21 2.52 -10.78 2.82
N ASN A 22 3.84 -10.69 2.67
CA ASN A 22 4.66 -9.82 3.52
C ASN A 22 4.68 -8.37 3.03
N VAL A 23 4.74 -8.17 1.71
CA VAL A 23 4.91 -6.85 1.09
C VAL A 23 4.08 -6.73 -0.19
N VAL A 24 3.43 -5.58 -0.39
CA VAL A 24 2.84 -5.15 -1.66
C VAL A 24 3.64 -3.99 -2.21
N MET A 25 4.11 -4.09 -3.45
CA MET A 25 4.83 -3.00 -4.15
C MET A 25 3.94 -2.35 -5.22
N ALA A 26 3.92 -1.03 -5.25
CA ALA A 26 3.17 -0.24 -6.23
C ALA A 26 4.03 0.89 -6.82
N GLY A 27 3.72 1.28 -8.06
CA GLY A 27 4.27 2.47 -8.73
C GLY A 27 3.25 3.61 -8.76
N HIS A 28 3.07 4.20 -9.94
CA HIS A 28 2.11 5.28 -10.24
C HIS A 28 2.43 6.63 -9.58
N VAL A 29 2.42 6.72 -8.25
CA VAL A 29 2.79 7.95 -7.55
C VAL A 29 4.32 8.12 -7.62
N HIS A 30 4.79 9.23 -8.16
CA HIS A 30 6.22 9.54 -8.32
C HIS A 30 6.86 9.97 -7.01
N GLY A 31 6.93 9.02 -6.09
CA GLY A 31 7.52 9.16 -4.77
C GLY A 31 7.95 7.81 -4.22
N TYR A 32 8.49 7.86 -3.01
CA TYR A 32 8.76 6.68 -2.20
C TYR A 32 8.01 6.81 -0.87
N GLU A 33 7.23 5.79 -0.54
CA GLU A 33 6.53 5.69 0.75
C GLU A 33 6.51 4.23 1.19
N ARG A 34 6.58 4.01 2.51
CA ARG A 34 6.47 2.69 3.13
C ARG A 34 5.65 2.78 4.40
N THR A 35 4.63 1.94 4.51
CA THR A 35 3.80 1.84 5.71
C THR A 35 4.49 1.01 6.81
N ALA A 36 3.97 1.09 8.03
CA ALA A 36 4.12 -0.01 8.98
C ALA A 36 3.34 -1.24 8.48
N PRO A 37 3.55 -2.45 9.03
CA PRO A 37 2.66 -3.57 8.78
C PRO A 37 1.23 -3.20 9.20
N ILE A 38 0.27 -3.23 8.27
CA ILE A 38 -1.11 -2.82 8.53
C ILE A 38 -2.15 -3.85 8.08
N VAL A 39 -3.31 -3.83 8.74
CA VAL A 39 -4.57 -4.50 8.35
C VAL A 39 -5.70 -3.52 8.66
N ASP A 40 -6.63 -3.32 7.73
CA ASP A 40 -7.77 -2.41 7.89
C ASP A 40 -7.34 -0.98 8.31
N ASN A 41 -6.18 -0.53 7.80
CA ASN A 41 -5.51 0.74 8.14
C ASN A 41 -5.04 0.89 9.60
N GLU A 42 -4.95 -0.20 10.35
CA GLU A 42 -4.38 -0.22 11.69
C GLU A 42 -3.08 -1.02 11.73
N PHE A 43 -2.15 -0.62 12.61
CA PHE A 43 -0.89 -1.34 12.80
C PHE A 43 -1.11 -2.75 13.33
N ASN A 44 -0.46 -3.75 12.71
CA ASN A 44 -0.52 -5.14 13.15
C ASN A 44 0.82 -5.86 12.90
N ALA A 45 1.58 -6.12 13.95
CA ALA A 45 2.92 -6.72 13.83
C ALA A 45 2.92 -8.18 13.34
N ASP A 46 1.84 -8.92 13.59
CA ASP A 46 1.80 -10.38 13.35
C ASP A 46 1.23 -10.74 11.98
N LYS A 47 0.26 -9.96 11.50
CA LYS A 47 -0.53 -10.26 10.30
C LYS A 47 -0.55 -9.11 9.29
N GLY A 48 0.03 -7.96 9.64
CA GLY A 48 0.04 -6.78 8.78
C GLY A 48 0.85 -6.97 7.52
N VAL A 49 0.36 -6.40 6.43
CA VAL A 49 1.06 -6.32 5.15
C VAL A 49 1.79 -4.97 5.11
N VAL A 50 3.03 -4.96 4.63
CA VAL A 50 3.75 -3.71 4.36
C VAL A 50 3.43 -3.25 2.95
N TYR A 51 2.92 -2.03 2.78
CA TYR A 51 2.71 -1.43 1.48
C TYR A 51 3.86 -0.48 1.15
N VAL A 52 4.44 -0.62 -0.04
CA VAL A 52 5.55 0.20 -0.53
C VAL A 52 5.17 0.83 -1.86
N THR A 53 5.21 2.16 -1.91
CA THR A 53 5.18 2.92 -3.15
C THR A 53 6.61 3.21 -3.58
N THR A 54 6.97 2.84 -4.80
CA THR A 54 8.29 3.06 -5.41
C THR A 54 8.13 3.54 -6.86
N GLY A 55 7.38 4.62 -7.05
CA GLY A 55 7.09 5.15 -8.39
C GLY A 55 8.07 6.22 -8.88
N ALA A 56 9.04 6.64 -8.07
CA ALA A 56 10.05 7.63 -8.44
C ALA A 56 11.18 7.05 -9.34
N GLY A 57 10.81 6.46 -10.47
CA GLY A 57 11.75 5.85 -11.43
C GLY A 57 12.49 6.86 -12.33
N GLY A 58 12.14 8.14 -12.29
CA GLY A 58 12.81 9.21 -13.05
C GLY A 58 12.28 9.45 -14.47
N ASN A 59 10.97 9.25 -14.71
CA ASN A 59 10.36 9.63 -15.98
C ASN A 59 10.22 11.16 -16.13
N TYR A 60 9.78 11.61 -17.31
CA TYR A 60 9.73 13.04 -17.66
C TYR A 60 8.63 13.84 -16.96
N GLU A 61 7.70 13.21 -16.25
CA GLU A 61 6.54 13.87 -15.67
C GLU A 61 6.85 14.56 -14.33
N GLY A 62 8.06 14.39 -13.79
CA GLY A 62 8.49 15.00 -12.52
C GLY A 62 8.06 14.21 -11.28
N THR A 63 8.43 14.69 -10.10
CA THR A 63 7.99 14.15 -8.81
C THR A 63 6.54 14.52 -8.51
N TYR A 64 5.94 13.85 -7.51
CA TYR A 64 4.54 14.11 -7.10
C TYR A 64 4.23 15.60 -6.75
N ASN A 65 5.25 16.43 -6.46
CA ASN A 65 5.08 17.83 -6.07
C ASN A 65 5.85 18.83 -6.97
N ASP A 66 6.29 18.42 -8.16
CA ASP A 66 6.97 19.33 -9.11
C ASP A 66 5.99 20.26 -9.85
#